data_AF-A0A661BHP0-F1
#
_entry.id   AF-A0A661BHP0-F1
#
_cell.length_a   1.000
_cell.length_b   1.000
_cell.length_c   1.000
_cell.angle_alpha   90.00
_cell.angle_beta   90.00
_cell.angle_gamma   90.00
#
_symmetry.space_group_name_H-M   'P 1'
#
loop_
_entity.id
_entity.type
_entity.pdbx_description
1 polymer ?
#
loop_
_entity_poly.entity_id
_entity_poly.type
_entity_poly.pdbx_seq_one_letter_code
_entity_poly.pdbx_strand_id
1 'polypeptide(L)'
;MDADREGFLRSYRSLVQIAGRAARHQAGKVILYADEITDSMAKAIKETERRRTIQEEYNRKHNITPKSIKKSVNDVMLTTSIADAGDEHKLEKSELPEYLDELPLEGQLDELVRLMRQAAKNLDFEYAAFLRDQIKQLQDELNLPVDVLKKKKKKAPFKKIKRITRYY
;
A
#
# COMPACT_ATOMS: atom_id res chain seq x y z
N MET A 1 -18.23 -1.87 7.66
CA MET A 1 -17.06 -1.65 8.55
C MET A 1 -17.67 -0.90 9.70
N ASP A 2 -18.02 -1.63 10.74
CA ASP A 2 -18.95 -1.11 11.73
C ASP A 2 -18.06 -0.68 12.90
N ALA A 3 -17.94 0.63 13.10
CA ALA A 3 -17.06 1.21 14.10
C ALA A 3 -17.69 1.19 15.51
N ASP A 4 -19.02 1.09 15.55
CA ASP A 4 -19.88 0.97 16.74
C ASP A 4 -19.94 -0.44 17.34
N ARG A 5 -19.52 -1.46 16.60
CA ARG A 5 -19.46 -2.83 17.15
C ARG A 5 -18.27 -2.99 18.08
N GLU A 6 -18.50 -2.75 19.37
CA GLU A 6 -17.48 -2.92 20.39
C GLU A 6 -16.90 -4.34 20.43
N GLY A 7 -15.62 -4.43 20.77
CA GLY A 7 -14.83 -5.65 20.75
C GLY A 7 -13.35 -5.34 20.51
N PHE A 8 -12.50 -6.36 20.46
CA PHE A 8 -11.05 -6.18 20.36
C PHE A 8 -10.62 -5.24 19.22
N LEU A 9 -11.19 -5.42 18.02
CA LEU A 9 -10.87 -4.64 16.82
C LEU A 9 -11.43 -3.21 16.82
N ARG A 10 -12.32 -2.87 17.75
CA ARG A 10 -12.97 -1.55 17.88
C ARG A 10 -12.81 -0.94 19.27
N SER A 11 -11.93 -1.51 20.08
CA SER A 11 -11.51 -0.92 21.33
C SER A 11 -10.81 0.42 21.09
N TYR A 12 -10.79 1.26 22.12
CA TYR A 12 -10.07 2.53 22.14
C TYR A 12 -8.65 2.44 21.53
N ARG A 13 -7.86 1.44 21.96
CA ARG A 13 -6.48 1.26 21.46
C ARG A 13 -6.44 0.95 19.96
N SER A 14 -7.30 0.05 19.50
CA SER A 14 -7.37 -0.34 18.09
C SER A 14 -7.78 0.83 17.19
N LEU A 15 -8.78 1.62 17.60
CA LEU A 15 -9.22 2.79 16.85
C LEU A 15 -8.12 3.85 16.74
N VAL A 16 -7.40 4.12 17.83
CA VAL A 16 -6.26 5.06 17.82
C VAL A 16 -5.13 4.57 16.90
N GLN A 17 -4.80 3.27 16.92
CA GLN A 17 -3.78 2.72 16.03
C GLN A 17 -4.16 2.78 14.55
N ILE A 18 -5.41 2.48 14.22
CA ILE A 18 -5.92 2.59 12.84
C ILE A 18 -5.87 4.06 12.39
N ALA A 19 -6.32 5.00 13.23
CA ALA A 19 -6.26 6.43 12.93
C ALA A 19 -4.81 6.92 12.73
N GLY A 20 -3.86 6.42 13.53
CA GLY A 20 -2.45 6.76 13.41
C GLY A 20 -1.82 6.42 12.05
N ARG A 21 -2.40 5.48 11.28
CA ARG A 21 -1.94 5.20 9.91
C ARG A 21 -2.17 6.39 8.97
N ALA A 22 -3.23 7.18 9.20
CA ALA A 22 -3.54 8.36 8.38
C ALA A 22 -2.65 9.57 8.73
N ALA A 23 -2.08 9.63 9.94
CA ALA A 23 -1.29 10.75 10.44
C ALA A 23 0.08 10.94 9.72
N ARG A 24 0.46 10.02 8.83
CA ARG A 24 1.70 10.12 8.02
C ARG A 24 1.55 11.02 6.80
N HIS A 25 0.35 11.56 6.56
CA HIS A 25 0.05 12.41 5.43
C HIS A 25 -0.54 13.74 5.92
N GLN A 26 -0.14 14.85 5.30
CA GLN A 26 -0.60 16.20 5.68
C GLN A 26 -2.13 16.36 5.59
N ALA A 27 -2.76 15.70 4.62
CA ALA A 27 -4.22 15.65 4.45
C ALA A 27 -4.81 14.34 4.97
N GLY A 28 -4.26 13.81 6.07
CA GLY A 28 -4.76 12.61 6.73
C GLY A 28 -6.27 12.71 7.03
N LYS A 29 -7.01 11.63 6.82
CA LYS A 29 -8.43 11.59 7.17
C LYS A 29 -8.85 10.20 7.55
N VAL A 30 -9.67 10.11 8.59
CA VAL A 30 -10.28 8.88 9.07
C VAL A 30 -11.78 9.07 9.07
N ILE A 31 -12.50 8.13 8.46
CA ILE A 31 -13.96 8.12 8.41
C ILE A 31 -14.41 6.88 9.16
N LEU A 32 -15.13 7.09 10.27
CA LEU A 32 -15.72 6.02 11.06
C LEU A 32 -17.18 5.89 10.66
N TYR A 33 -17.54 4.72 10.11
CA TYR A 33 -18.93 4.40 9.80
C TYR A 33 -19.55 3.72 11.01
N ALA A 34 -20.58 4.34 11.58
CA ALA A 34 -21.27 3.89 12.78
C ALA A 34 -22.67 4.50 12.82
N ASP A 35 -23.60 3.80 13.44
CA ASP A 35 -24.94 4.31 13.73
C ASP A 35 -24.93 5.14 15.03
N GLU A 36 -24.12 4.75 16.01
CA GLU A 36 -23.97 5.42 17.31
C GLU A 36 -22.50 5.65 17.69
N ILE A 37 -22.26 6.61 18.61
CA ILE A 37 -20.92 6.87 19.15
C ILE A 37 -20.75 6.06 20.42
N THR A 38 -19.89 5.04 20.37
CA THR A 38 -19.52 4.25 21.56
C THR A 38 -18.52 4.98 22.44
N ASP A 39 -18.37 4.55 23.69
CA ASP A 39 -17.38 5.11 24.62
C ASP A 39 -15.95 4.92 24.09
N SER A 40 -15.66 3.77 23.47
CA SER A 40 -14.39 3.50 22.79
C SER A 40 -14.09 4.52 21.69
N MET A 41 -15.10 4.87 20.88
CA MET A 41 -14.98 5.88 19.83
C MET A 41 -14.80 7.28 20.41
N ALA A 42 -15.61 7.65 21.41
CA ALA A 42 -15.54 8.96 22.05
C ALA A 42 -14.15 9.21 22.66
N LYS A 43 -13.59 8.22 23.37
CA LYS A 43 -12.23 8.29 23.91
C LYS A 43 -11.18 8.43 22.82
N ALA A 44 -11.30 7.66 21.73
CA ALA A 44 -10.34 7.71 20.62
C ALA A 44 -10.36 9.06 19.89
N ILE A 45 -11.55 9.61 19.67
CA ILE A 45 -11.75 10.93 19.08
C ILE A 45 -11.12 12.00 19.98
N LYS A 46 -11.47 12.00 21.28
CA LYS A 46 -10.96 12.99 22.25
C LYS A 46 -9.44 12.97 22.35
N GLU A 47 -8.83 11.79 22.43
CA GLU A 47 -7.36 11.68 22.50
C GLU A 47 -6.72 12.19 21.21
N THR A 48 -7.34 11.95 20.05
CA THR A 48 -6.78 12.43 18.79
C THR A 48 -6.89 13.95 18.66
N GLU A 49 -8.02 14.53 19.03
CA GLU A 49 -8.19 15.99 19.08
C GLU A 49 -7.19 16.64 20.02
N ARG A 50 -7.02 16.07 21.23
CA ARG A 50 -6.01 16.56 22.20
C ARG A 50 -4.61 16.59 21.60
N ARG A 51 -4.19 15.52 20.91
CA ARG A 51 -2.87 15.45 20.26
C ARG A 51 -2.74 16.48 19.14
N ARG A 52 -3.78 16.64 18.33
CA ARG A 52 -3.81 17.59 17.21
C ARG A 52 -3.68 19.03 17.70
N THR A 53 -4.43 19.43 18.73
CA THR A 53 -4.35 20.78 19.31
C THR A 53 -2.92 21.09 19.77
N ILE A 54 -2.27 20.16 20.49
CA ILE A 54 -0.88 20.34 20.94
C ILE A 54 0.07 20.51 19.74
N GLN A 55 -0.10 19.70 18.69
CA GLN A 55 0.73 19.78 17.48
C GLN A 55 0.51 21.10 16.73
N GLU A 56 -0.74 21.55 16.57
CA GLU A 56 -1.07 22.81 15.91
C GLU A 56 -0.53 24.01 16.70
N GLU A 57 -0.65 24.00 18.03
CA GLU A 57 -0.08 25.03 18.89
C GLU A 57 1.44 25.09 18.80
N TYR A 58 2.11 23.93 18.83
CA TYR A 58 3.56 23.83 18.66
C TYR A 58 3.98 24.36 17.29
N ASN A 59 3.31 23.91 16.23
CA ASN A 59 3.58 24.37 14.86
C ASN A 59 3.40 25.88 14.72
N ARG A 60 2.36 26.46 15.32
CA ARG A 60 2.13 27.92 15.33
C ARG A 60 3.21 28.66 16.09
N LYS A 61 3.62 28.16 17.27
CA LYS A 61 4.69 28.78 18.08
C LYS A 61 6.05 28.76 17.38
N HIS A 62 6.31 27.73 16.57
CA HIS A 62 7.59 27.52 15.89
C HIS A 62 7.56 27.82 14.38
N ASN A 63 6.46 28.38 13.86
CA ASN A 63 6.26 28.64 12.42
C ASN A 63 6.52 27.42 11.50
N ILE A 64 6.15 26.22 11.97
CA ILE A 64 6.33 24.97 11.22
C ILE A 64 5.12 24.75 10.31
N THR A 65 5.35 24.63 9.01
CA THR A 65 4.31 24.21 8.05
C THR A 65 4.36 22.68 7.89
N PRO A 66 3.28 21.93 8.21
CA PRO A 66 3.24 20.50 8.02
C PRO A 66 3.50 20.13 6.55
N LYS A 67 4.40 19.17 6.33
CA LYS A 67 4.70 18.63 4.99
C LYS A 67 4.70 17.11 5.06
N SER A 68 4.08 16.45 4.07
CA SER A 68 4.18 15.00 3.93
C SER A 68 5.63 14.61 3.62
N ILE A 69 6.18 13.66 4.37
CA ILE A 69 7.51 13.12 4.09
C ILE A 69 7.41 12.28 2.81
N LYS A 70 8.04 12.74 1.73
CA LYS A 70 8.22 11.96 0.51
C LYS A 70 9.45 11.07 0.70
N LYS A 71 9.25 9.82 1.13
CA LYS A 71 10.30 8.80 1.00
C LYS A 71 10.17 8.21 -0.40
N SER A 72 11.08 8.55 -1.30
CA SER A 72 11.16 7.86 -2.58
C SER A 72 11.66 6.43 -2.30
N VAL A 73 11.00 5.42 -2.85
CA VAL A 73 11.52 4.04 -2.81
C VAL A 73 12.86 3.99 -3.58
N ASN A 74 13.04 4.94 -4.51
CA ASN A 74 14.23 5.12 -5.34
C ASN A 74 15.46 5.58 -4.55
N ASP A 75 15.36 6.39 -3.50
CA ASP A 75 16.53 6.80 -2.69
C ASP A 75 17.18 5.62 -1.96
N VAL A 76 16.43 4.54 -1.74
CA VAL A 76 16.96 3.30 -1.16
C VAL A 76 17.59 2.41 -2.26
N MET A 77 17.12 2.51 -3.51
CA MET A 77 17.67 1.74 -4.64
C MET A 77 18.87 2.41 -5.31
N LEU A 78 18.92 3.74 -5.36
CA LEU A 78 19.99 4.50 -6.03
C LEU A 78 21.37 4.26 -5.40
N THR A 79 21.44 3.93 -4.12
CA THR A 79 22.69 3.49 -3.48
C THR A 79 23.21 2.15 -4.01
N THR A 80 22.35 1.33 -4.62
CA THR A 80 22.70 0.03 -5.22
C THR A 80 22.85 0.14 -6.74
N SER A 81 22.06 0.98 -7.41
CA SER A 81 22.06 1.11 -8.88
C SER A 81 23.31 1.72 -9.49
N ILE A 82 24.15 2.42 -8.72
CA ILE A 82 25.41 2.99 -9.22
C ILE A 82 26.48 1.90 -9.44
N ALA A 83 26.26 0.68 -8.96
CA ALA A 83 27.19 -0.45 -9.16
C ALA A 83 26.98 -1.22 -10.49
N ASP A 84 25.81 -1.09 -11.14
CA ASP A 84 25.42 -1.93 -12.29
C ASP A 84 25.51 -1.21 -13.65
N ALA A 85 26.49 -0.32 -13.83
CA ALA A 85 26.83 0.22 -15.14
C ALA A 85 27.75 -0.76 -15.89
N GLY A 86 27.21 -1.90 -16.31
CA GLY A 86 27.97 -2.88 -17.10
C GLY A 86 27.08 -3.98 -17.69
N ASP A 87 27.13 -4.08 -19.02
CA ASP A 87 26.65 -5.17 -19.89
C ASP A 87 25.14 -5.34 -20.16
N GLU A 88 24.75 -4.90 -21.37
CA GLU A 88 23.50 -5.27 -22.03
C GLU A 88 23.57 -6.71 -22.56
N HIS A 89 23.52 -7.72 -21.68
CA HIS A 89 23.20 -9.08 -22.10
C HIS A 89 21.68 -9.22 -22.28
N LYS A 90 21.24 -9.23 -23.54
CA LYS A 90 19.83 -9.36 -23.90
C LYS A 90 19.41 -10.83 -23.80
N LEU A 91 18.88 -11.22 -22.63
CA LEU A 91 18.33 -12.55 -22.39
C LEU A 91 17.16 -12.81 -23.35
N GLU A 92 17.10 -14.01 -23.95
CA GLU A 92 16.09 -14.39 -24.94
C GLU A 92 14.91 -15.17 -24.34
N LYS A 93 13.78 -15.18 -25.05
CA LYS A 93 12.53 -15.86 -24.64
C LYS A 93 12.68 -17.38 -24.44
N SER A 94 13.77 -17.98 -24.94
CA SER A 94 14.11 -19.40 -24.76
C SER A 94 14.50 -19.79 -23.34
N GLU A 95 14.77 -18.83 -22.44
CA GLU A 95 15.08 -19.09 -21.02
C GLU A 95 13.83 -19.14 -20.12
N LEU A 96 12.65 -18.98 -20.71
CA LEU A 96 11.38 -19.16 -20.02
C LEU A 96 11.03 -20.65 -19.98
N PRO A 97 10.49 -21.16 -18.86
CA PRO A 97 10.02 -22.53 -18.82
C PRO A 97 8.93 -22.80 -19.86
N GLU A 98 9.10 -23.84 -20.67
CA GLU A 98 8.16 -24.22 -21.76
C GLU A 98 6.73 -24.47 -21.26
N TYR A 99 6.56 -24.90 -20.00
CA TYR A 99 5.25 -25.12 -19.38
C TYR A 99 4.46 -23.82 -19.12
N LEU A 100 5.07 -22.65 -19.27
CA LEU A 100 4.35 -21.38 -19.12
C LEU A 100 3.26 -21.24 -20.18
N ASP A 101 3.51 -21.65 -21.42
CA ASP A 101 2.53 -21.51 -22.50
C ASP A 101 1.29 -22.40 -22.31
N GLU A 102 1.39 -23.43 -21.46
CA GLU A 102 0.28 -24.34 -21.11
C GLU A 102 -0.62 -23.78 -19.98
N LEU A 103 -0.16 -22.77 -19.25
CA LEU A 103 -0.91 -22.18 -18.14
C LEU A 103 -1.95 -21.17 -18.64
N PRO A 104 -3.09 -21.03 -17.95
CA PRO A 104 -3.97 -19.87 -18.14
C PRO A 104 -3.19 -18.57 -17.93
N LEU A 105 -3.52 -17.51 -18.68
CA LEU A 105 -2.84 -16.20 -18.60
C LEU A 105 -2.65 -15.66 -17.17
N GLU A 106 -3.62 -15.86 -16.27
CA GLU A 106 -3.50 -15.48 -14.85
C GLU A 106 -2.42 -16.31 -14.11
N GLY A 107 -2.30 -17.60 -14.43
CA GLY A 107 -1.30 -18.50 -13.87
C GLY A 107 0.10 -18.25 -14.43
N GLN A 108 0.21 -17.84 -15.70
CA GLN A 108 1.48 -17.40 -16.30
C GLN A 108 2.05 -16.20 -15.55
N LEU A 109 1.21 -15.22 -15.23
CA LEU A 109 1.61 -14.02 -14.51
C LEU A 109 2.13 -14.34 -13.10
N ASP A 110 1.43 -15.20 -12.36
CA ASP A 110 1.82 -15.60 -11.01
C ASP A 110 3.16 -16.36 -11.00
N GLU A 111 3.37 -17.24 -11.99
CA GLU A 111 4.63 -17.98 -12.15
C GLU A 111 5.80 -17.06 -12.55
N LEU A 112 5.60 -16.14 -13.50
CA LEU A 112 6.63 -15.15 -13.86
C LEU A 112 7.00 -14.28 -12.65
N VAL A 113 6.03 -13.85 -11.84
CA VAL A 113 6.29 -13.09 -10.60
C VAL A 113 7.07 -13.93 -9.59
N ARG A 114 6.77 -15.23 -9.49
CA ARG A 114 7.50 -16.16 -8.62
C ARG A 114 8.96 -16.29 -9.06
N LEU A 115 9.20 -16.53 -10.35
CA LEU A 115 10.53 -16.64 -10.95
C LEU A 115 11.32 -15.34 -10.78
N MET A 116 10.70 -14.18 -11.02
CA MET A 116 11.36 -12.87 -10.88
C MET A 116 11.84 -12.65 -9.44
N ARG A 117 11.02 -13.03 -8.44
CA ARG A 117 11.38 -12.93 -7.03
C ARG A 117 12.48 -13.92 -6.64
N GLN A 118 12.48 -15.10 -7.24
CA GLN A 118 13.51 -16.11 -7.01
C GLN A 118 14.86 -15.64 -7.60
N ALA A 119 14.86 -15.13 -8.82
CA ALA A 119 16.02 -14.53 -9.47
C ALA A 119 16.59 -13.37 -8.64
N ALA A 120 15.73 -12.43 -8.20
CA ALA A 120 16.15 -11.34 -7.32
C ALA A 120 16.71 -11.81 -5.97
N LYS A 121 16.21 -12.93 -5.43
CA LYS A 121 16.73 -13.54 -4.20
C LYS A 121 18.09 -14.22 -4.41
N ASN A 122 18.32 -14.74 -5.61
CA ASN A 122 19.58 -15.34 -6.03
C ASN A 122 20.62 -14.30 -6.50
N LEU A 123 20.26 -13.01 -6.49
CA LEU A 123 21.08 -11.89 -7.00
C LEU A 123 21.26 -11.89 -8.53
N ASP A 124 20.42 -12.62 -9.26
CA ASP A 124 20.37 -12.66 -10.72
C ASP A 124 19.52 -11.48 -11.24
N PHE A 125 20.06 -10.26 -11.12
CA PHE A 125 19.29 -9.03 -11.40
C PHE A 125 18.95 -8.86 -12.87
N GLU A 126 19.78 -9.32 -13.79
CA GLU A 126 19.52 -9.31 -15.23
C GLU A 126 18.31 -10.18 -15.58
N TYR A 127 18.28 -11.41 -15.09
CA TYR A 127 17.16 -12.33 -15.30
C TYR A 127 15.89 -11.82 -14.60
N ALA A 128 16.00 -11.22 -13.42
CA ALA A 128 14.87 -10.55 -12.76
C ALA A 128 14.35 -9.35 -13.56
N ALA A 129 15.23 -8.57 -14.21
CA ALA A 129 14.84 -7.45 -15.06
C ALA A 129 14.14 -7.92 -16.34
N PHE A 130 14.66 -8.99 -16.95
CA PHE A 130 14.02 -9.65 -18.10
C PHE A 130 12.60 -10.13 -17.75
N LEU A 131 12.44 -10.87 -16.64
CA LEU A 131 11.14 -11.36 -16.19
C LEU A 131 10.17 -10.22 -15.84
N ARG A 132 10.66 -9.11 -15.26
CA ARG A 132 9.85 -7.91 -15.01
C ARG A 132 9.27 -7.34 -16.31
N ASP A 133 10.05 -7.31 -17.37
CA ASP A 133 9.61 -6.74 -18.64
C ASP A 133 8.64 -7.69 -19.38
N GLN A 134 8.82 -9.01 -19.27
CA GLN A 134 7.83 -10.00 -19.70
C GLN A 134 6.50 -9.87 -18.94
N ILE A 135 6.56 -9.67 -17.61
CA ILE A 135 5.38 -9.42 -16.76
C ILE A 135 4.62 -8.19 -17.23
N LYS A 136 5.32 -7.10 -17.58
CA LYS A 136 4.69 -5.88 -18.08
C LYS A 136 4.01 -6.10 -19.43
N GLN A 137 4.68 -6.76 -20.37
CA GLN A 137 4.11 -7.08 -21.68
C GLN A 137 2.82 -7.89 -21.54
N LEU A 138 2.83 -8.92 -20.71
CA LEU A 138 1.65 -9.75 -20.46
C LEU A 138 0.53 -8.95 -19.77
N GLN A 139 0.85 -8.07 -18.82
CA GLN A 139 -0.15 -7.21 -18.17
C GLN A 139 -0.81 -6.22 -19.14
N ASP A 140 -0.02 -5.66 -20.06
CA ASP A 140 -0.50 -4.73 -21.09
C ASP A 140 -1.43 -5.45 -22.08
N GLU A 141 -1.08 -6.68 -22.51
CA GLU A 141 -1.93 -7.52 -23.37
C GLU A 141 -3.27 -7.87 -22.72
N LEU A 142 -3.30 -8.12 -21.41
CA LEU A 142 -4.54 -8.36 -20.67
C LEU A 142 -5.34 -7.09 -20.34
N ASN A 143 -4.85 -5.90 -20.70
CA ASN A 143 -5.45 -4.61 -20.36
C ASN A 143 -5.72 -4.47 -18.85
N LEU A 144 -4.84 -5.09 -18.06
CA LEU A 144 -4.92 -5.14 -16.61
C LEU A 144 -4.10 -3.97 -16.04
N PRO A 145 -4.67 -3.10 -15.19
CA PRO A 145 -3.88 -2.03 -14.58
C PRO A 145 -2.75 -2.65 -13.75
N VAL A 146 -1.52 -2.11 -13.85
CA VAL A 146 -0.24 -2.55 -13.23
C VAL A 146 -0.30 -2.93 -11.72
N ASP A 147 -1.44 -2.72 -11.05
CA ASP A 147 -1.71 -2.95 -9.62
C ASP A 147 -2.67 -4.15 -9.35
N VAL A 148 -2.75 -5.17 -10.23
CA VAL A 148 -3.71 -6.30 -10.08
C VAL A 148 -3.45 -7.22 -8.88
N LEU A 149 -2.26 -7.17 -8.25
CA LEU A 149 -1.97 -8.02 -7.09
C LEU A 149 -2.71 -7.59 -5.80
N LYS A 150 -3.50 -6.50 -5.82
CA LYS A 150 -4.47 -6.22 -4.76
C LYS A 150 -5.76 -6.99 -5.00
N LYS A 151 -5.80 -8.25 -4.54
CA LYS A 151 -6.99 -9.11 -4.37
C LYS A 151 -8.31 -8.32 -4.41
N LYS A 152 -9.16 -8.58 -5.43
CA LYS A 152 -10.57 -8.16 -5.46
C LYS A 152 -11.29 -8.71 -4.22
N LYS A 153 -11.27 -7.97 -3.10
CA LYS A 153 -12.22 -8.20 -2.00
C LYS A 153 -13.60 -7.82 -2.53
N LYS A 154 -14.49 -8.80 -2.72
CA LYS A 154 -15.90 -8.59 -3.05
C LYS A 154 -16.46 -7.48 -2.15
N LYS A 155 -16.85 -6.34 -2.72
CA LYS A 155 -17.50 -5.25 -1.97
C LYS A 155 -18.93 -5.70 -1.66
N ALA A 156 -19.21 -5.96 -0.38
CA ALA A 156 -20.57 -6.16 0.11
C ALA A 156 -21.42 -4.90 -0.14
N PRO A 157 -22.75 -5.03 -0.35
CA PRO A 157 -23.61 -3.89 -0.61
C PRO A 157 -23.61 -2.93 0.59
N PHE A 158 -23.30 -1.65 0.33
CA PHE A 158 -23.26 -0.60 1.35
C PHE A 158 -24.69 -0.18 1.72
N LYS A 159 -25.13 -0.47 2.95
CA LYS A 159 -26.34 0.10 3.54
C LYS A 159 -26.06 1.58 3.87
N LYS A 160 -27.04 2.47 3.67
CA LYS A 160 -26.93 3.90 4.02
C LYS A 160 -26.68 4.04 5.53
N ILE A 161 -25.49 4.48 5.92
CA ILE A 161 -25.08 4.67 7.33
C ILE A 161 -24.64 6.12 7.53
N LYS A 162 -24.94 6.67 8.71
CA LYS A 162 -24.59 8.03 9.11
C LYS A 162 -23.06 8.23 9.05
N ARG A 163 -22.63 9.27 8.34
CA ARG A 163 -21.21 9.59 8.15
C ARG A 163 -20.74 10.53 9.26
N ILE A 164 -19.92 10.05 10.18
CA ILE A 164 -19.17 10.92 11.07
C ILE A 164 -17.83 11.22 10.38
N THR A 165 -17.68 12.47 9.95
CA THR A 165 -16.53 12.91 9.17
C THR A 165 -15.69 13.85 10.03
N ARG A 166 -14.46 13.45 10.39
CA ARG A 166 -13.49 14.34 11.07
C ARG A 166 -12.16 14.34 10.33
N TYR A 167 -11.53 15.50 10.27
CA TYR A 167 -10.23 15.71 9.62
C TYR A 167 -9.12 15.40 10.63
N TYR A 168 -8.05 14.71 10.20
CA TYR A 168 -6.96 14.24 11.08
C TYR A 168 -5.63 14.83 10.64
#